data_AF-A0A378B636-F1
#
_entry.id   AF-A0A378B636-F1
#
_cell.length_a   1.000
_cell.length_b   1.000
_cell.length_c   1.000
_cell.angle_alpha   90.00
_cell.angle_beta   90.00
_cell.angle_gamma   90.00
#
_symmetry.space_group_name_H-M   'P 1'
#
loop_
_entity.id
_entity.type
_entity.pdbx_description
1 polymer ?
#
loop_
_entity_poly.entity_id
_entity_poly.type
_entity_poly.pdbx_seq_one_letter_code
_entity_poly.pdbx_strand_id
1 'polypeptide(L)'
;MLYKGDTLYLDWLEDGIAELVFDAPGSVNKLDTATVASLGHALDVLEKQSDLKGLLLRSEKAAFIVGADITEFLSLFLVPEEQLSQWLHFANSVFNRLEDLPVPTISAVNGYALGGGCECVLATDYRLATPDLRIGLPETKLGIMPGFGGSVRLPRLLGADSALEIIAAGKDVGADQALKIGLVDGVVAAEKLRDGALAILRQAMNGDLDWKAKRQPKLEPLKLSKIEAAMSFTIAKGMVAQTAGKHYPAPITAVKTIEAAARLGREEALVLENKSFVPLAHTNEARALVGIFLNDQYVKAKAKKLTKDVETPKHAAVLGAGIMGGGIAYQSAWKGVPVVMKDISDKSLTLGMTEAAKLLNKQLERGKIDGLKLAGVISTIQPTLEYSGFDRVDVVVEAVVETRK
;
A
#
# COMPACT_ATOMS: atom_id res chain seq x y z
N MET A 1 24.54 -12.46 -16.04
CA MET A 1 23.19 -12.10 -16.54
C MET A 1 22.52 -13.27 -17.22
N LEU A 2 21.49 -13.80 -16.57
CA LEU A 2 20.65 -14.92 -17.00
C LEU A 2 19.47 -14.45 -17.88
N TYR A 3 18.88 -13.30 -17.55
CA TYR A 3 17.78 -12.70 -18.29
C TYR A 3 17.85 -11.18 -18.16
N LYS A 4 17.42 -10.46 -19.20
CA LYS A 4 17.28 -9.01 -19.18
C LYS A 4 16.04 -8.62 -19.97
N GLY A 5 15.06 -8.03 -19.29
CA GLY A 5 13.92 -7.36 -19.88
C GLY A 5 14.01 -5.85 -19.70
N ASP A 6 12.94 -5.16 -20.08
CA ASP A 6 12.84 -3.70 -19.94
C ASP A 6 12.59 -3.27 -18.49
N THR A 7 11.86 -4.08 -17.71
CA THR A 7 11.42 -3.72 -16.35
C THR A 7 12.04 -4.53 -15.23
N LEU A 8 12.73 -5.63 -15.58
CA LEU A 8 13.46 -6.46 -14.63
C LEU A 8 14.62 -7.17 -15.32
N TYR A 9 15.60 -7.56 -14.51
CA TYR A 9 16.72 -8.38 -14.95
C TYR A 9 17.04 -9.46 -13.92
N LEU A 10 17.78 -10.46 -14.34
CA LEU A 10 18.13 -11.64 -13.55
C LEU A 10 19.63 -11.93 -13.72
N ASP A 11 20.34 -12.02 -12.60
CA ASP A 11 21.76 -12.30 -12.55
C ASP A 11 22.08 -13.47 -11.63
N TRP A 12 23.24 -14.10 -11.88
CA TRP A 12 23.87 -14.98 -10.89
C TRP A 12 24.58 -14.14 -9.84
N LEU A 13 24.48 -14.58 -8.60
CA LEU A 13 25.39 -14.24 -7.52
C LEU A 13 26.29 -15.45 -7.23
N GLU A 14 27.07 -15.35 -6.17
CA GLU A 14 27.88 -16.45 -5.65
C GLU A 14 26.99 -17.59 -5.08
N ASP A 15 27.61 -18.74 -4.79
CA ASP A 15 26.99 -19.89 -4.11
C ASP A 15 25.77 -20.52 -4.81
N GLY A 16 25.55 -20.25 -6.11
CA GLY A 16 24.37 -20.73 -6.83
C GLY A 16 23.08 -19.98 -6.47
N ILE A 17 23.20 -18.75 -5.96
CA ILE A 17 22.07 -17.86 -5.72
C ILE A 17 21.81 -17.04 -6.99
N ALA A 18 20.55 -16.96 -7.43
CA ALA A 18 20.14 -15.99 -8.44
C ALA A 18 19.51 -14.75 -7.79
N GLU A 19 19.68 -13.60 -8.43
CA GLU A 19 19.11 -12.32 -8.01
C GLU A 19 18.21 -11.77 -9.12
N LEU A 20 16.91 -11.67 -8.83
CA LEU A 20 15.90 -11.04 -9.68
C LEU A 20 15.64 -9.62 -9.19
N VAL A 21 15.90 -8.65 -10.06
CA VAL A 21 15.84 -7.24 -9.72
C VAL A 21 14.78 -6.54 -10.55
N PHE A 22 13.82 -5.93 -9.88
CA PHE A 22 12.86 -5.02 -10.52
C PHE A 22 13.49 -3.64 -10.68
N ASP A 23 13.68 -3.21 -11.92
CA ASP A 23 14.31 -1.95 -12.29
C ASP A 23 13.64 -1.35 -13.54
N ALA A 24 12.40 -0.89 -13.37
CA ALA A 24 11.65 -0.25 -14.44
C ALA A 24 12.34 1.05 -14.90
N PRO A 25 12.21 1.45 -16.18
CA PRO A 25 12.80 2.70 -16.67
C PRO A 25 12.21 3.95 -16.00
N GLY A 26 11.01 3.83 -15.41
CA GLY A 26 10.36 4.89 -14.65
C GLY A 26 10.89 5.06 -13.22
N SER A 27 10.21 5.91 -12.44
CA SER A 27 10.56 6.19 -11.04
C SER A 27 10.10 5.11 -10.05
N VAL A 28 9.20 4.22 -10.48
CA VAL A 28 8.62 3.16 -9.65
C VAL A 28 8.43 1.89 -10.47
N ASN A 29 8.56 0.74 -9.81
CA ASN A 29 8.20 -0.55 -10.40
C ASN A 29 6.70 -0.80 -10.26
N LYS A 30 6.10 -1.36 -11.30
CA LYS A 30 4.70 -1.79 -11.33
C LYS A 30 4.59 -3.15 -11.99
N LEU A 31 3.52 -3.87 -11.70
CA LEU A 31 3.15 -5.09 -12.41
C LEU A 31 2.13 -4.76 -13.50
N ASP A 32 2.60 -4.06 -14.54
CA ASP A 32 1.86 -3.98 -15.80
C ASP A 32 1.88 -5.35 -16.53
N THR A 33 1.05 -5.47 -17.56
CA THR A 33 0.98 -6.69 -18.38
C THR A 33 2.35 -7.14 -18.90
N ALA A 34 3.20 -6.22 -19.31
CA ALA A 34 4.55 -6.50 -19.83
C ALA A 34 5.49 -7.04 -18.74
N THR A 35 5.44 -6.49 -17.53
CA THR A 35 6.28 -6.89 -16.40
C THR A 35 5.87 -8.27 -15.88
N VAL A 36 4.57 -8.59 -15.85
CA VAL A 36 4.10 -9.94 -15.50
C VAL A 36 4.61 -10.97 -16.54
N ALA A 37 4.55 -10.65 -17.82
CA ALA A 37 5.11 -11.51 -18.87
C ALA A 37 6.64 -11.65 -18.77
N SER A 38 7.34 -10.54 -18.50
CA SER A 38 8.80 -10.52 -18.30
C SER A 38 9.23 -11.36 -17.09
N LEU A 39 8.44 -11.32 -16.01
CA LEU A 39 8.65 -12.19 -14.84
C LEU A 39 8.46 -13.66 -15.22
N GLY A 40 7.44 -13.99 -16.01
CA GLY A 40 7.24 -15.33 -16.57
C GLY A 40 8.46 -15.83 -17.35
N HIS A 41 9.05 -15.00 -18.21
CA HIS A 41 10.26 -15.36 -18.95
C HIS A 41 11.49 -15.53 -18.04
N ALA A 42 11.64 -14.70 -17.01
CA ALA A 42 12.72 -14.86 -16.02
C ALA A 42 12.59 -16.21 -15.27
N LEU A 43 11.36 -16.62 -14.94
CA LEU A 43 11.10 -17.92 -14.34
C LEU A 43 11.36 -19.08 -15.32
N ASP A 44 11.03 -18.93 -16.61
CA ASP A 44 11.36 -19.94 -17.64
C ASP A 44 12.88 -20.21 -17.70
N VAL A 45 13.70 -19.19 -17.43
CA VAL A 45 15.15 -19.32 -17.36
C VAL A 45 15.57 -20.03 -16.08
N LEU A 46 15.04 -19.61 -14.93
CA LEU A 46 15.37 -20.18 -13.60
C LEU A 46 15.03 -21.66 -13.49
N GLU A 47 13.85 -22.07 -14.00
CA GLU A 47 13.39 -23.46 -13.96
C GLU A 47 14.29 -24.43 -14.76
N LYS A 48 15.13 -23.89 -15.65
CA LYS A 48 16.09 -24.67 -16.46
C LYS A 48 17.50 -24.68 -15.87
N GLN A 49 17.76 -23.95 -14.79
CA GLN A 49 19.08 -23.90 -14.15
C GLN A 49 19.22 -25.01 -13.10
N SER A 50 19.98 -26.07 -13.41
CA SER A 50 20.29 -27.14 -12.45
C SER A 50 21.13 -26.67 -11.26
N ASP A 51 21.90 -25.58 -11.44
CA ASP A 51 22.81 -25.04 -10.43
C ASP A 51 22.13 -24.05 -9.48
N LEU A 52 20.84 -23.75 -9.68
CA LEU A 52 20.08 -22.84 -8.84
C LEU A 52 19.87 -23.46 -7.45
N LYS A 53 20.29 -22.73 -6.41
CA LYS A 53 20.15 -23.15 -5.01
C LYS A 53 19.32 -22.19 -4.18
N GLY A 54 19.14 -20.94 -4.62
CA GLY A 54 18.30 -19.95 -3.94
C GLY A 54 17.99 -18.76 -4.83
N LEU A 55 16.92 -18.03 -4.53
CA LEU A 55 16.50 -16.86 -5.29
C LEU A 55 16.21 -15.67 -4.37
N LEU A 56 16.85 -14.53 -4.67
CA LEU A 56 16.60 -13.23 -4.06
C LEU A 56 15.79 -12.34 -5.02
N LEU A 57 14.68 -11.77 -4.55
CA LEU A 57 13.96 -10.71 -5.23
C LEU A 57 14.26 -9.37 -4.55
N ARG A 58 14.58 -8.33 -5.33
CA ARG A 58 14.80 -6.96 -4.82
C ARG A 58 14.41 -5.88 -5.84
N SER A 59 14.47 -4.61 -5.43
CA SER A 59 14.20 -3.45 -6.27
C SER A 59 15.40 -2.49 -6.29
N GLU A 60 15.62 -1.81 -7.43
CA GLU A 60 16.56 -0.68 -7.57
C GLU A 60 15.87 0.69 -7.41
N LYS A 61 14.56 0.71 -7.16
CA LYS A 61 13.79 1.94 -6.92
C LYS A 61 13.65 2.20 -5.42
N ALA A 62 13.24 3.42 -5.05
CA ALA A 62 12.97 3.77 -3.65
C ALA A 62 11.86 2.90 -3.01
N ALA A 63 10.90 2.45 -3.82
CA ALA A 63 9.89 1.47 -3.44
C ALA A 63 10.19 0.10 -4.08
N PHE A 64 9.65 -0.97 -3.51
CA PHE A 64 9.73 -2.31 -4.08
C PHE A 64 8.91 -2.40 -5.38
N ILE A 65 7.58 -2.49 -5.24
CA ILE A 65 6.59 -2.51 -6.34
C ILE A 65 5.33 -1.82 -5.82
N VAL A 66 4.83 -0.80 -6.53
CA VAL A 66 3.71 0.03 -6.04
C VAL A 66 2.32 -0.54 -6.37
N GLY A 67 2.27 -1.70 -7.03
CA GLY A 67 1.05 -2.38 -7.46
C GLY A 67 1.07 -2.69 -8.95
N ALA A 68 -0.09 -3.09 -9.47
CA ALA A 68 -0.31 -3.17 -10.91
C ALA A 68 -0.44 -1.77 -11.53
N ASP A 69 -0.32 -1.66 -12.86
CA ASP A 69 -0.47 -0.36 -13.50
C ASP A 69 -1.95 0.03 -13.67
N ILE A 70 -2.40 0.95 -12.82
CA ILE A 70 -3.79 1.43 -12.81
C ILE A 70 -4.16 2.13 -14.13
N THR A 71 -3.20 2.60 -14.93
CA THR A 71 -3.51 3.15 -16.26
C THR A 71 -4.00 2.09 -17.24
N GLU A 72 -3.67 0.81 -17.02
CA GLU A 72 -4.17 -0.30 -17.83
C GLU A 72 -5.55 -0.78 -17.36
N PHE A 73 -5.96 -0.49 -16.12
CA PHE A 73 -7.16 -1.06 -15.51
C PHE A 73 -8.43 -0.73 -16.27
N LEU A 74 -8.62 0.52 -16.70
CA LEU A 74 -9.83 0.88 -17.45
C LEU A 74 -9.92 0.13 -18.78
N SER A 75 -8.80 -0.19 -19.42
CA SER A 75 -8.78 -1.03 -20.62
C SER A 75 -9.02 -2.50 -20.28
N LEU A 76 -8.40 -3.01 -19.22
CA LEU A 76 -8.59 -4.38 -18.73
C LEU A 76 -10.03 -4.65 -18.28
N PHE A 77 -10.73 -3.64 -17.74
CA PHE A 77 -12.12 -3.78 -17.29
C PHE A 77 -13.14 -3.77 -18.45
N LEU A 78 -12.69 -3.50 -19.69
CA LEU A 78 -13.53 -3.49 -20.89
C LEU A 78 -13.40 -4.77 -21.73
N VAL A 79 -12.35 -5.57 -21.49
CA VAL A 79 -12.20 -6.85 -22.20
C VAL A 79 -13.28 -7.83 -21.73
N PRO A 80 -13.73 -8.77 -22.59
CA PRO A 80 -14.71 -9.77 -22.18
C PRO A 80 -14.28 -10.54 -20.91
N GLU A 81 -15.24 -10.88 -20.06
CA GLU A 81 -14.98 -11.57 -18.78
C GLU A 81 -14.10 -12.82 -18.92
N GLU A 82 -14.34 -13.62 -19.96
CA GLU A 82 -13.54 -14.82 -20.25
C GLU A 82 -12.07 -14.48 -20.55
N GLN A 83 -11.83 -13.44 -21.35
CA GLN A 83 -10.48 -12.99 -21.68
C GLN A 83 -9.75 -12.46 -20.44
N LEU A 84 -10.44 -11.68 -19.60
CA LEU A 84 -9.88 -11.19 -18.34
C LEU A 84 -9.56 -12.35 -17.38
N SER A 85 -10.46 -13.32 -17.28
CA SER A 85 -10.28 -14.51 -16.45
C SER A 85 -9.06 -15.34 -16.89
N GLN A 86 -8.91 -15.57 -18.20
CA GLN A 86 -7.77 -16.31 -18.75
C GLN A 86 -6.45 -15.58 -18.51
N TRP A 87 -6.42 -14.26 -18.72
CA TRP A 87 -5.23 -13.47 -18.41
C TRP A 87 -4.88 -13.51 -16.92
N LEU A 88 -5.87 -13.39 -16.03
CA LEU A 88 -5.65 -13.46 -14.59
C LEU A 88 -5.21 -14.85 -14.13
N HIS A 89 -5.70 -15.91 -14.79
CA HIS A 89 -5.22 -17.28 -14.57
C HIS A 89 -3.74 -17.42 -14.97
N PHE A 90 -3.36 -16.88 -16.13
CA PHE A 90 -1.95 -16.83 -16.56
C PHE A 90 -1.08 -16.01 -15.60
N ALA A 91 -1.52 -14.82 -15.19
CA ALA A 91 -0.77 -14.00 -14.24
C ALA A 91 -0.54 -14.73 -12.91
N ASN A 92 -1.58 -15.41 -12.40
CA ASN A 92 -1.44 -16.26 -11.21
C ASN A 92 -0.50 -17.45 -11.43
N SER A 93 -0.48 -18.06 -12.62
CA SER A 93 0.45 -19.15 -12.90
C SER A 93 1.91 -18.71 -12.81
N VAL A 94 2.24 -17.46 -13.18
CA VAL A 94 3.56 -16.87 -12.98
C VAL A 94 3.93 -16.82 -11.50
N PHE A 95 3.05 -16.30 -10.63
CA PHE A 95 3.32 -16.27 -9.18
C PHE A 95 3.33 -17.65 -8.53
N ASN A 96 2.51 -18.58 -9.03
CA ASN A 96 2.53 -19.97 -8.57
C ASN A 96 3.85 -20.65 -8.91
N ARG A 97 4.37 -20.42 -10.13
CA ARG A 97 5.69 -20.92 -10.54
C ARG A 97 6.82 -20.37 -9.67
N LEU A 98 6.78 -19.08 -9.36
CA LEU A 98 7.72 -18.47 -8.40
C LEU A 98 7.64 -19.15 -7.03
N GLU A 99 6.42 -19.39 -6.53
CA GLU A 99 6.18 -20.07 -5.25
C GLU A 99 6.54 -21.57 -5.30
N ASP A 100 6.50 -22.21 -6.45
CA ASP A 100 6.76 -23.65 -6.61
C ASP A 100 8.22 -23.97 -6.97
N LEU A 101 9.07 -22.95 -7.16
CA LEU A 101 10.49 -23.14 -7.41
C LEU A 101 11.09 -24.10 -6.36
N PRO A 102 11.86 -25.12 -6.76
CA PRO A 102 12.39 -26.15 -5.86
C PRO A 102 13.59 -25.67 -5.03
N VAL A 103 13.69 -24.36 -4.78
CA VAL A 103 14.73 -23.69 -4.02
C VAL A 103 14.10 -22.68 -3.04
N PRO A 104 14.76 -22.32 -1.93
CA PRO A 104 14.30 -21.24 -1.07
C PRO A 104 14.27 -19.91 -1.83
N THR A 105 13.25 -19.11 -1.55
CA THR A 105 13.05 -17.77 -2.14
C THR A 105 12.89 -16.70 -1.06
N ILE A 106 13.45 -15.51 -1.27
CA ILE A 106 13.30 -14.38 -0.35
C ILE A 106 13.08 -13.07 -1.10
N SER A 107 12.16 -12.24 -0.60
CA SER A 107 11.99 -10.85 -1.04
C SER A 107 12.65 -9.88 -0.08
N ALA A 108 13.57 -9.05 -0.58
CA ALA A 108 14.15 -7.89 0.10
C ALA A 108 13.32 -6.64 -0.21
N VAL A 109 12.45 -6.25 0.72
CA VAL A 109 11.36 -5.30 0.51
C VAL A 109 11.71 -3.92 1.07
N ASN A 110 12.09 -3.00 0.20
CA ASN A 110 12.32 -1.60 0.55
C ASN A 110 11.09 -0.71 0.26
N GLY A 111 10.83 0.27 1.11
CA GLY A 111 9.78 1.29 0.90
C GLY A 111 8.39 0.69 0.69
N TYR A 112 7.75 0.95 -0.46
CA TYR A 112 6.35 0.56 -0.70
C TYR A 112 6.24 -0.78 -1.45
N ALA A 113 5.41 -1.68 -0.92
CA ALA A 113 4.98 -2.94 -1.55
C ALA A 113 3.46 -3.06 -1.50
N LEU A 114 2.76 -2.44 -2.46
CA LEU A 114 1.31 -2.32 -2.43
C LEU A 114 0.64 -3.15 -3.51
N GLY A 115 -0.56 -3.64 -3.23
CA GLY A 115 -1.38 -4.43 -4.15
C GLY A 115 -0.62 -5.61 -4.75
N GLY A 116 -0.55 -5.70 -6.08
CA GLY A 116 0.26 -6.70 -6.76
C GLY A 116 1.72 -6.79 -6.29
N GLY A 117 2.33 -5.70 -5.81
CA GLY A 117 3.66 -5.74 -5.20
C GLY A 117 3.71 -6.52 -3.89
N CYS A 118 2.66 -6.40 -3.06
CA CYS A 118 2.47 -7.25 -1.89
C CYS A 118 2.22 -8.71 -2.34
N GLU A 119 1.36 -8.93 -3.34
CA GLU A 119 1.05 -10.28 -3.85
C GLU A 119 2.30 -11.00 -4.39
N CYS A 120 3.22 -10.26 -5.03
CA CYS A 120 4.51 -10.77 -5.47
C CYS A 120 5.36 -11.27 -4.30
N VAL A 121 5.50 -10.48 -3.23
CA VAL A 121 6.32 -10.90 -2.06
C VAL A 121 5.65 -11.99 -1.23
N LEU A 122 4.32 -12.14 -1.33
CA LEU A 122 3.59 -13.26 -0.73
C LEU A 122 3.91 -14.59 -1.44
N ALA A 123 4.29 -14.57 -2.73
CA ALA A 123 4.69 -15.77 -3.46
C ALA A 123 6.03 -16.33 -2.97
N THR A 124 6.95 -15.50 -2.45
CA THR A 124 8.23 -15.98 -1.89
C THR A 124 8.07 -16.66 -0.53
N ASP A 125 9.08 -17.43 -0.11
CA ASP A 125 9.07 -18.14 1.17
C ASP A 125 9.29 -17.18 2.33
N TYR A 126 10.28 -16.29 2.19
CA TYR A 126 10.65 -15.29 3.19
C TYR A 126 10.50 -13.86 2.67
N ARG A 127 10.35 -12.91 3.59
CA ARG A 127 10.31 -11.46 3.36
C ARG A 127 11.13 -10.73 4.42
N LEU A 128 12.14 -9.97 4.02
CA LEU A 128 12.90 -9.07 4.87
C LEU A 128 12.62 -7.63 4.45
N ALA A 129 12.41 -6.72 5.39
CA ALA A 129 11.98 -5.35 5.06
C ALA A 129 12.79 -4.24 5.74
N THR A 130 12.60 -3.02 5.28
CA THR A 130 13.18 -1.79 5.86
C THR A 130 12.21 -1.08 6.83
N PRO A 131 12.68 -0.19 7.73
CA PRO A 131 11.81 0.48 8.71
C PRO A 131 10.77 1.42 8.08
N ASP A 132 11.05 1.94 6.88
CA ASP A 132 10.15 2.78 6.09
C ASP A 132 9.11 1.97 5.30
N LEU A 133 9.04 0.65 5.48
CA LEU A 133 8.09 -0.23 4.80
C LEU A 133 6.65 0.25 4.94
N ARG A 134 5.94 0.29 3.81
CA ARG A 134 4.48 0.29 3.75
C ARG A 134 4.01 -0.84 2.82
N ILE A 135 3.33 -1.83 3.38
CA ILE A 135 2.91 -3.04 2.68
C ILE A 135 1.42 -3.32 2.90
N GLY A 136 0.69 -3.74 1.86
CA GLY A 136 -0.72 -4.10 1.99
C GLY A 136 -1.46 -4.23 0.66
N LEU A 137 -2.76 -4.47 0.76
CA LEU A 137 -3.65 -4.79 -0.36
C LEU A 137 -4.79 -3.76 -0.45
N PRO A 138 -4.59 -2.61 -1.13
CA PRO A 138 -5.55 -1.51 -1.21
C PRO A 138 -6.61 -1.66 -2.31
N GLU A 139 -6.74 -2.81 -2.97
CA GLU A 139 -7.58 -3.05 -4.16
C GLU A 139 -9.06 -2.69 -3.96
N THR A 140 -9.59 -2.90 -2.76
CA THR A 140 -10.99 -2.57 -2.45
C THR A 140 -11.29 -1.08 -2.52
N LYS A 141 -10.27 -0.21 -2.41
CA LYS A 141 -10.40 1.24 -2.65
C LYS A 141 -10.55 1.59 -4.13
N LEU A 142 -10.22 0.66 -5.03
CA LEU A 142 -10.41 0.76 -6.48
C LEU A 142 -11.65 -0.02 -6.95
N GLY A 143 -12.46 -0.54 -6.02
CA GLY A 143 -13.67 -1.31 -6.34
C GLY A 143 -13.41 -2.73 -6.86
N ILE A 144 -12.18 -3.23 -6.72
CA ILE A 144 -11.79 -4.60 -7.04
C ILE A 144 -11.28 -5.33 -5.79
N MET A 145 -10.77 -6.55 -5.94
CA MET A 145 -10.13 -7.30 -4.86
C MET A 145 -8.71 -7.72 -5.30
N PRO A 146 -7.87 -8.24 -4.39
CA PRO A 146 -6.60 -8.86 -4.79
C PRO A 146 -6.84 -9.93 -5.86
N GLY A 147 -6.01 -9.95 -6.90
CA GLY A 147 -6.22 -10.77 -8.10
C GLY A 147 -5.03 -11.66 -8.48
N PHE A 148 -3.89 -11.49 -7.80
CA PHE A 148 -2.68 -12.29 -8.01
C PHE A 148 -2.41 -13.21 -6.81
N GLY A 149 -3.48 -13.74 -6.20
CA GLY A 149 -3.45 -14.66 -5.07
C GLY A 149 -3.35 -13.98 -3.71
N GLY A 150 -3.52 -12.66 -3.61
CA GLY A 150 -3.51 -11.94 -2.34
C GLY A 150 -4.62 -12.41 -1.39
N SER A 151 -5.81 -12.72 -1.90
CA SER A 151 -6.91 -13.28 -1.07
C SER A 151 -6.70 -14.76 -0.72
N VAL A 152 -5.72 -15.41 -1.36
CA VAL A 152 -5.35 -16.81 -1.10
C VAL A 152 -4.20 -16.89 -0.10
N ARG A 153 -3.09 -16.22 -0.39
CA ARG A 153 -1.83 -16.30 0.37
C ARG A 153 -1.90 -15.53 1.68
N LEU A 154 -2.46 -14.32 1.67
CA LEU A 154 -2.48 -13.45 2.85
C LEU A 154 -3.24 -14.11 4.03
N PRO A 155 -4.46 -14.66 3.86
CA PRO A 155 -5.17 -15.32 4.97
C PRO A 155 -4.46 -16.57 5.50
N ARG A 156 -3.72 -17.27 4.64
CA ARG A 156 -2.96 -18.47 5.00
C ARG A 156 -1.65 -18.14 5.72
N LEU A 157 -1.09 -16.96 5.48
CA LEU A 157 0.14 -16.49 6.10
C LEU A 157 -0.11 -15.80 7.46
N LEU A 158 -1.10 -14.92 7.57
CA LEU A 158 -1.33 -14.12 8.80
C LEU A 158 -2.48 -14.65 9.66
N GLY A 159 -3.24 -15.63 9.16
CA GLY A 159 -4.55 -15.98 9.68
C GLY A 159 -5.67 -15.10 9.10
N ALA A 160 -6.91 -15.57 9.23
CA ALA A 160 -8.07 -14.96 8.58
C ALA A 160 -8.34 -13.53 9.07
N ASP A 161 -8.33 -13.27 10.37
CA ASP A 161 -8.74 -11.97 10.91
C ASP A 161 -7.85 -10.81 10.42
N SER A 162 -6.52 -10.95 10.57
CA SER A 162 -5.56 -9.94 10.10
C SER A 162 -5.67 -9.70 8.60
N ALA A 163 -5.81 -10.78 7.82
CA ALA A 163 -5.93 -10.66 6.37
C ALA A 163 -7.25 -10.01 5.93
N LEU A 164 -8.37 -10.36 6.59
CA LEU A 164 -9.67 -9.75 6.34
C LEU A 164 -9.66 -8.25 6.68
N GLU A 165 -9.00 -7.85 7.77
CA GLU A 165 -8.86 -6.43 8.10
C GLU A 165 -8.08 -5.67 7.02
N ILE A 166 -6.95 -6.22 6.57
CA ILE A 166 -6.10 -5.60 5.55
C ILE A 166 -6.85 -5.47 4.22
N ILE A 167 -7.41 -6.59 3.72
CA ILE A 167 -8.04 -6.66 2.40
C ILE A 167 -9.35 -5.86 2.36
N ALA A 168 -10.25 -6.11 3.30
CA ALA A 168 -11.59 -5.52 3.24
C ALA A 168 -11.57 -4.00 3.44
N ALA A 169 -10.64 -3.49 4.26
CA ALA A 169 -10.46 -2.05 4.46
C ALA A 169 -9.46 -1.40 3.47
N GLY A 170 -8.80 -2.20 2.64
CA GLY A 170 -7.81 -1.74 1.68
C GLY A 170 -6.62 -1.02 2.34
N LYS A 171 -6.17 -1.50 3.51
CA LYS A 171 -5.15 -0.82 4.32
C LYS A 171 -3.74 -1.31 3.97
N ASP A 172 -2.78 -0.41 4.13
CA ASP A 172 -1.37 -0.73 4.23
C ASP A 172 -0.87 -0.58 5.68
N VAL A 173 0.05 -1.46 6.08
CA VAL A 173 0.67 -1.51 7.41
C VAL A 173 2.13 -1.11 7.33
N GLY A 174 2.66 -0.57 8.44
CA GLY A 174 4.08 -0.21 8.57
C GLY A 174 4.95 -1.41 8.96
N ALA A 175 6.27 -1.25 8.92
CA ALA A 175 7.26 -2.28 9.23
C ALA A 175 6.99 -3.03 10.56
N ASP A 176 6.79 -2.30 11.66
CA ASP A 176 6.58 -2.90 12.98
C ASP A 176 5.31 -3.76 13.04
N GLN A 177 4.21 -3.25 12.47
CA GLN A 177 2.96 -3.98 12.43
C GLN A 177 3.06 -5.18 11.49
N ALA A 178 3.73 -5.04 10.34
CA ALA A 178 3.96 -6.11 9.38
C ALA A 178 4.75 -7.27 10.02
N LEU A 179 5.78 -6.96 10.82
CA LEU A 179 6.54 -7.96 11.56
C LEU A 179 5.66 -8.64 12.61
N LYS A 180 4.91 -7.85 13.40
CA LYS A 180 4.04 -8.35 14.47
C LYS A 180 2.98 -9.35 13.97
N ILE A 181 2.42 -9.12 12.78
CA ILE A 181 1.36 -9.97 12.20
C ILE A 181 1.90 -11.09 11.30
N GLY A 182 3.22 -11.17 11.10
CA GLY A 182 3.85 -12.20 10.27
C GLY A 182 3.80 -11.94 8.77
N LEU A 183 3.53 -10.70 8.35
CA LEU A 183 3.61 -10.30 6.93
C LEU A 183 5.07 -10.19 6.46
N VAL A 184 5.98 -9.79 7.35
CA VAL A 184 7.43 -9.84 7.12
C VAL A 184 8.10 -10.64 8.21
N ASP A 185 9.23 -11.26 7.89
CA ASP A 185 9.98 -12.17 8.77
C ASP A 185 11.08 -11.44 9.55
N GLY A 186 11.43 -10.21 9.15
CA GLY A 186 12.39 -9.36 9.84
C GLY A 186 12.41 -7.94 9.29
N VAL A 187 12.94 -7.01 10.09
CA VAL A 187 13.15 -5.61 9.71
C VAL A 187 14.60 -5.23 9.99
N VAL A 188 15.29 -4.66 9.00
CA VAL A 188 16.68 -4.22 9.08
C VAL A 188 16.87 -2.86 8.42
N ALA A 189 17.92 -2.13 8.79
CA ALA A 189 18.27 -0.89 8.12
C ALA A 189 18.48 -1.10 6.60
N ALA A 190 18.19 -0.08 5.79
CA ALA A 190 18.20 -0.18 4.32
C ALA A 190 19.55 -0.69 3.78
N GLU A 191 20.66 -0.26 4.38
CA GLU A 191 22.03 -0.62 4.01
C GLU A 191 22.34 -2.10 4.31
N LYS A 192 21.54 -2.75 5.15
CA LYS A 192 21.68 -4.16 5.54
C LYS A 192 20.64 -5.07 4.88
N LEU A 193 19.72 -4.52 4.10
CA LEU A 193 18.60 -5.27 3.54
C LEU A 193 19.07 -6.41 2.63
N ARG A 194 19.94 -6.10 1.65
CA ARG A 194 20.44 -7.10 0.69
C ARG A 194 21.27 -8.18 1.37
N ASP A 195 22.25 -7.78 2.19
CA ASP A 195 23.13 -8.72 2.89
C ASP A 195 22.36 -9.59 3.90
N GLY A 196 21.39 -8.99 4.61
CA GLY A 196 20.51 -9.72 5.52
C GLY A 196 19.63 -10.73 4.81
N ALA A 197 19.10 -10.37 3.63
CA ALA A 197 18.31 -11.30 2.83
C ALA A 197 19.15 -12.48 2.32
N LEU A 198 20.38 -12.21 1.86
CA LEU A 198 21.33 -13.26 1.46
C LEU A 198 21.72 -14.17 2.64
N ALA A 199 21.86 -13.62 3.85
CA ALA A 199 22.16 -14.41 5.04
C ALA A 199 21.02 -15.39 5.38
N ILE A 200 19.76 -14.93 5.37
CA ILE A 200 18.58 -15.78 5.58
C ILE A 200 18.49 -16.85 4.48
N LEU A 201 18.75 -16.47 3.23
CA LEU A 201 18.70 -17.38 2.10
C LEU A 201 19.73 -18.51 2.25
N ARG A 202 20.95 -18.19 2.68
CA ARG A 202 22.00 -19.19 2.96
C ARG A 202 21.62 -20.12 4.12
N GLN A 203 21.01 -19.62 5.18
CA GLN A 203 20.49 -20.47 6.27
C GLN A 203 19.44 -21.46 5.76
N ALA A 204 18.53 -21.01 4.89
CA ALA A 204 17.54 -21.89 4.27
C ALA A 204 18.18 -22.93 3.32
N MET A 205 19.21 -22.54 2.57
CA MET A 205 19.97 -23.44 1.69
C MET A 205 20.73 -24.52 2.47
N ASN A 206 21.27 -24.18 3.64
CA ASN A 206 22.00 -25.09 4.52
C ASN A 206 21.09 -26.01 5.34
N GLY A 207 19.77 -25.77 5.33
CA GLY A 207 18.80 -26.55 6.12
C GLY A 207 18.59 -26.05 7.55
N ASP A 208 19.18 -24.92 7.94
CA ASP A 208 18.96 -24.29 9.25
C ASP A 208 17.54 -23.75 9.38
N LEU A 209 16.94 -23.34 8.25
CA LEU A 209 15.55 -22.91 8.15
C LEU A 209 14.79 -23.81 7.16
N ASP A 210 13.71 -24.43 7.63
CA ASP A 210 12.83 -25.25 6.79
C ASP A 210 11.90 -24.36 5.95
N TRP A 211 12.40 -23.96 4.78
CA TRP A 211 11.69 -23.12 3.83
C TRP A 211 10.46 -23.79 3.22
N LYS A 212 10.48 -25.12 3.08
CA LYS A 212 9.32 -25.88 2.59
C LYS A 212 8.20 -25.87 3.62
N ALA A 213 8.51 -26.10 4.89
CA ALA A 213 7.53 -25.98 5.97
C ALA A 213 6.97 -24.56 6.10
N LYS A 214 7.77 -23.53 5.83
CA LYS A 214 7.29 -22.13 5.80
C LYS A 214 6.39 -21.82 4.61
N ARG A 215 6.64 -22.42 3.44
CA ARG A 215 5.82 -22.30 2.24
C ARG A 215 4.46 -22.98 2.40
N GLN A 216 4.46 -24.17 3.00
CA GLN A 216 3.33 -25.11 3.02
C GLN A 216 1.98 -24.51 3.44
N PRO A 217 1.88 -23.63 4.46
CA PRO A 217 0.60 -23.04 4.86
C PRO A 217 -0.14 -22.32 3.72
N LYS A 218 0.60 -21.70 2.78
CA LYS A 218 0.01 -20.99 1.62
C LYS A 218 -0.61 -21.94 0.59
N LEU A 219 -0.26 -23.23 0.63
CA LEU A 219 -0.70 -24.25 -0.31
C LEU A 219 -1.93 -25.03 0.20
N GLU A 220 -2.17 -24.99 1.51
CA GLU A 220 -3.16 -25.79 2.21
C GLU A 220 -4.41 -24.98 2.63
N PRO A 221 -5.50 -25.66 3.04
CA PRO A 221 -6.65 -25.01 3.69
C PRO A 221 -6.28 -24.21 4.95
N LEU A 222 -7.11 -23.21 5.28
CA LEU A 222 -6.97 -22.46 6.53
C LEU A 222 -7.14 -23.39 7.74
N LYS A 223 -6.28 -23.19 8.74
CA LYS A 223 -6.29 -23.91 10.01
C LYS A 223 -7.31 -23.32 10.98
N LEU A 224 -8.59 -23.33 10.58
CA LEU A 224 -9.72 -22.83 11.37
C LEU A 224 -10.76 -23.93 11.58
N SER A 225 -11.23 -24.09 12.82
CA SER A 225 -12.41 -24.90 13.11
C SER A 225 -13.67 -24.28 12.50
N LYS A 226 -14.76 -25.06 12.41
CA LYS A 226 -16.06 -24.54 11.93
C LYS A 226 -16.55 -23.33 12.75
N ILE A 227 -16.32 -23.35 14.06
CA ILE A 227 -16.78 -22.31 14.98
C ILE A 227 -15.94 -21.05 14.81
N GLU A 228 -14.60 -21.18 14.77
CA GLU A 228 -13.70 -20.05 14.57
C GLU A 228 -13.92 -19.40 13.20
N ALA A 229 -14.09 -20.19 12.14
CA ALA A 229 -14.40 -19.68 10.81
C ALA A 229 -15.72 -18.88 10.81
N ALA A 230 -16.80 -19.45 11.37
CA ALA A 230 -18.09 -18.78 11.43
C ALA A 230 -18.00 -17.44 12.20
N MET A 231 -17.27 -17.42 13.32
CA MET A 231 -17.06 -16.20 14.11
C MET A 231 -16.27 -15.15 13.32
N SER A 232 -15.11 -15.52 12.79
CA SER A 232 -14.19 -14.62 12.06
C SER A 232 -14.90 -13.96 10.87
N PHE A 233 -15.55 -14.76 10.02
CA PHE A 233 -16.23 -14.24 8.83
C PHE A 233 -17.49 -13.45 9.17
N THR A 234 -18.23 -13.80 10.23
CA THR A 234 -19.40 -13.02 10.66
C THR A 234 -19.01 -11.63 11.16
N ILE A 235 -17.94 -11.54 11.96
CA ILE A 235 -17.40 -10.26 12.44
C ILE A 235 -16.92 -9.42 11.26
N ALA A 236 -16.14 -9.99 10.34
CA ALA A 236 -15.68 -9.28 9.15
C ALA A 236 -16.84 -8.76 8.28
N LYS A 237 -17.86 -9.59 8.02
CA LYS A 237 -19.07 -9.19 7.28
C LYS A 237 -19.81 -8.05 7.99
N GLY A 238 -19.93 -8.11 9.31
CA GLY A 238 -20.56 -7.06 10.12
C GLY A 238 -19.81 -5.72 10.05
N MET A 239 -18.49 -5.74 10.22
CA MET A 239 -17.64 -4.54 10.13
C MET A 239 -17.68 -3.91 8.73
N VAL A 240 -17.64 -4.75 7.68
CA VAL A 240 -17.78 -4.29 6.29
C VAL A 240 -19.15 -3.66 6.06
N ALA A 241 -20.23 -4.31 6.53
CA ALA A 241 -21.57 -3.77 6.39
C ALA A 241 -21.73 -2.41 7.09
N GLN A 242 -21.09 -2.22 8.25
CA GLN A 242 -21.09 -0.96 8.99
C GLN A 242 -20.30 0.14 8.29
N THR A 243 -19.18 -0.20 7.64
CA THR A 243 -18.21 0.79 7.13
C THR A 243 -18.40 1.10 5.65
N ALA A 244 -18.52 0.05 4.81
CA ALA A 244 -18.61 0.20 3.36
C ALA A 244 -20.06 0.45 2.90
N GLY A 245 -21.06 -0.01 3.65
CA GLY A 245 -22.46 0.08 3.24
C GLY A 245 -22.77 -0.80 2.01
N LYS A 246 -23.89 -0.51 1.34
CA LYS A 246 -24.44 -1.37 0.27
C LYS A 246 -23.88 -1.11 -1.14
N HIS A 247 -23.29 0.06 -1.35
CA HIS A 247 -22.88 0.54 -2.68
C HIS A 247 -21.44 0.20 -3.05
N TYR A 248 -20.68 -0.46 -2.17
CA TYR A 248 -19.31 -0.86 -2.42
C TYR A 248 -19.24 -2.39 -2.38
N PRO A 249 -19.36 -3.07 -3.54
CA PRO A 249 -19.41 -4.54 -3.56
C PRO A 249 -18.06 -5.18 -3.21
N ALA A 250 -16.94 -4.55 -3.53
CA ALA A 250 -15.60 -5.14 -3.39
C ALA A 250 -15.24 -5.62 -1.97
N PRO A 251 -15.38 -4.81 -0.90
CA PRO A 251 -15.07 -5.26 0.47
C PRO A 251 -15.83 -6.52 0.88
N ILE A 252 -17.14 -6.59 0.62
CA ILE A 252 -17.94 -7.74 1.04
C ILE A 252 -17.70 -8.97 0.15
N THR A 253 -17.45 -8.77 -1.15
CA THR A 253 -17.09 -9.85 -2.06
C THR A 253 -15.76 -10.47 -1.64
N ALA A 254 -14.74 -9.68 -1.32
CA ALA A 254 -13.45 -10.20 -0.85
C ALA A 254 -13.61 -11.08 0.40
N VAL A 255 -14.39 -10.64 1.39
CA VAL A 255 -14.68 -11.45 2.60
C VAL A 255 -15.37 -12.76 2.24
N LYS A 256 -16.39 -12.73 1.38
CA LYS A 256 -17.13 -13.93 0.96
C LYS A 256 -16.27 -14.90 0.15
N THR A 257 -15.37 -14.39 -0.68
CA THR A 257 -14.45 -15.21 -1.47
C THR A 257 -13.46 -15.93 -0.57
N ILE A 258 -12.89 -15.25 0.42
CA ILE A 258 -12.01 -15.86 1.42
C ILE A 258 -12.78 -16.90 2.26
N GLU A 259 -14.02 -16.60 2.66
CA GLU A 259 -14.90 -17.53 3.39
C GLU A 259 -15.16 -18.81 2.58
N ALA A 260 -15.51 -18.67 1.29
CA ALA A 260 -15.76 -19.79 0.41
C ALA A 260 -14.49 -20.62 0.12
N ALA A 261 -13.33 -19.97 0.06
CA ALA A 261 -12.04 -20.60 -0.20
C ALA A 261 -11.33 -21.13 1.06
N ALA A 262 -11.91 -20.97 2.25
CA ALA A 262 -11.25 -21.24 3.53
C ALA A 262 -10.80 -22.70 3.68
N ARG A 263 -11.54 -23.65 3.09
CA ARG A 263 -11.28 -25.09 3.20
C ARG A 263 -10.61 -25.71 1.97
N LEU A 264 -10.14 -24.87 1.06
CA LEU A 264 -9.57 -25.27 -0.22
C LEU A 264 -8.06 -25.10 -0.23
N GLY A 265 -7.37 -25.85 -1.09
CA GLY A 265 -5.96 -25.62 -1.39
C GLY A 265 -5.77 -24.35 -2.22
N ARG A 266 -4.51 -24.06 -2.58
CA ARG A 266 -4.17 -22.87 -3.39
C ARG A 266 -4.92 -22.85 -4.73
N GLU A 267 -4.97 -23.97 -5.44
CA GLU A 267 -5.53 -24.03 -6.80
C GLU A 267 -7.01 -23.67 -6.83
N GLU A 268 -7.84 -24.33 -6.02
CA GLU A 268 -9.27 -24.07 -6.04
C GLU A 268 -9.61 -22.71 -5.39
N ALA A 269 -8.80 -22.26 -4.44
CA ALA A 269 -8.93 -20.91 -3.88
C ALA A 269 -8.67 -19.82 -4.93
N LEU A 270 -7.65 -19.97 -5.77
CA LEU A 270 -7.36 -19.05 -6.88
C LEU A 270 -8.48 -19.04 -7.93
N VAL A 271 -9.13 -20.18 -8.17
CA VAL A 271 -10.31 -20.23 -9.05
C VAL A 271 -11.45 -19.38 -8.49
N LEU A 272 -11.69 -19.43 -7.17
CA LEU A 272 -12.71 -18.60 -6.54
C LEU A 272 -12.34 -17.11 -6.51
N GLU A 273 -11.07 -16.78 -6.28
CA GLU A 273 -10.55 -15.41 -6.39
C GLU A 273 -10.80 -14.87 -7.79
N ASN A 274 -10.35 -15.59 -8.83
CA ASN A 274 -10.52 -15.20 -10.22
C ASN A 274 -12.01 -14.98 -10.57
N LYS A 275 -12.86 -15.96 -10.24
CA LYS A 275 -14.31 -15.90 -10.50
C LYS A 275 -15.01 -14.75 -9.76
N SER A 276 -14.42 -14.23 -8.69
CA SER A 276 -14.96 -13.10 -7.93
C SER A 276 -14.39 -11.76 -8.38
N PHE A 277 -13.13 -11.75 -8.81
CA PHE A 277 -12.43 -10.57 -9.32
C PHE A 277 -13.06 -10.07 -10.62
N VAL A 278 -13.30 -10.97 -11.58
CA VAL A 278 -13.77 -10.60 -12.93
C VAL A 278 -15.10 -9.84 -12.91
N PRO A 279 -16.14 -10.29 -12.18
CA PRO A 279 -17.38 -9.52 -12.04
C PRO A 279 -17.17 -8.16 -11.35
N LEU A 280 -16.28 -8.07 -10.33
CA LEU A 280 -15.99 -6.80 -9.66
C LEU A 280 -15.37 -5.78 -10.62
N ALA A 281 -14.41 -6.21 -11.45
CA ALA A 281 -13.76 -5.37 -12.46
C ALA A 281 -14.77 -4.75 -13.45
N HIS A 282 -15.88 -5.44 -13.73
CA HIS A 282 -16.94 -4.97 -14.64
C HIS A 282 -17.98 -4.06 -13.98
N THR A 283 -17.92 -3.86 -12.66
CA THR A 283 -18.84 -2.97 -11.96
C THR A 283 -18.64 -1.50 -12.32
N ASN A 284 -19.71 -0.71 -12.24
CA ASN A 284 -19.62 0.74 -12.44
C ASN A 284 -18.82 1.40 -11.33
N GLU A 285 -18.90 0.85 -10.12
CA GLU A 285 -18.18 1.27 -8.93
C GLU A 285 -16.67 1.13 -9.11
N ALA A 286 -16.18 -0.01 -9.62
CA ALA A 286 -14.76 -0.20 -9.93
C ALA A 286 -14.28 0.83 -10.96
N ARG A 287 -15.04 1.00 -12.05
CA ARG A 287 -14.73 2.01 -13.08
C ARG A 287 -14.68 3.43 -12.49
N ALA A 288 -15.65 3.79 -11.65
CA ALA A 288 -15.73 5.11 -11.03
C ALA A 288 -14.58 5.35 -10.05
N LEU A 289 -14.24 4.38 -9.20
CA LEU A 289 -13.17 4.49 -8.21
C LEU A 289 -11.79 4.56 -8.87
N VAL A 290 -11.54 3.75 -9.91
CA VAL A 290 -10.34 3.89 -10.75
C VAL A 290 -10.31 5.25 -11.44
N GLY A 291 -11.44 5.73 -11.96
CA GLY A 291 -11.55 7.06 -12.54
C GLY A 291 -11.20 8.18 -11.56
N ILE A 292 -11.66 8.10 -10.31
CA ILE A 292 -11.30 9.04 -9.23
C ILE A 292 -9.79 9.01 -8.97
N PHE A 293 -9.18 7.83 -8.92
CA PHE A 293 -7.74 7.70 -8.74
C PHE A 293 -6.95 8.38 -9.88
N LEU A 294 -7.32 8.12 -11.13
CA LEU A 294 -6.66 8.73 -12.29
C LEU A 294 -6.87 10.25 -12.32
N ASN A 295 -8.07 10.72 -11.95
CA ASN A 295 -8.37 12.14 -11.82
C ASN A 295 -7.52 12.81 -10.72
N ASP A 296 -7.31 12.14 -9.58
CA ASP A 296 -6.43 12.63 -8.52
C ASP A 296 -4.97 12.74 -9.01
N GLN A 297 -4.47 11.73 -9.72
CA GLN A 297 -3.13 11.80 -10.35
C GLN A 297 -3.01 12.95 -11.35
N TYR A 298 -4.03 13.13 -12.21
CA TYR A 298 -4.08 14.24 -13.16
C TYR A 298 -4.07 15.59 -12.45
N VAL A 299 -4.90 15.77 -11.40
CA VAL A 299 -4.97 17.01 -10.62
C VAL A 299 -3.64 17.29 -9.94
N LYS A 300 -2.98 16.28 -9.35
CA LYS A 300 -1.64 16.43 -8.73
C LYS A 300 -0.57 16.78 -9.75
N ALA A 301 -0.57 16.15 -10.93
CA ALA A 301 0.37 16.48 -12.00
C ALA A 301 0.16 17.91 -12.51
N LYS A 302 -1.09 18.33 -12.67
CA LYS A 302 -1.44 19.71 -13.03
C LYS A 302 -0.99 20.70 -11.96
N ALA A 303 -1.19 20.38 -10.68
CA ALA A 303 -0.71 21.21 -9.57
C ALA A 303 0.81 21.38 -9.63
N LYS A 304 1.58 20.28 -9.75
CA LYS A 304 3.05 20.34 -9.90
C LYS A 304 3.50 21.17 -11.11
N LYS A 305 2.76 21.10 -12.23
CA LYS A 305 3.05 21.89 -13.43
C LYS A 305 2.83 23.38 -13.19
N LEU A 306 1.74 23.75 -12.53
CA LEU A 306 1.42 25.14 -12.22
C LEU A 306 2.38 25.75 -11.19
N THR A 307 2.92 24.94 -10.27
CA THR A 307 3.84 25.39 -9.22
C THR A 307 5.31 25.16 -9.54
N LYS A 308 5.67 24.74 -10.77
CA LYS A 308 7.04 24.35 -11.11
C LYS A 308 8.07 25.45 -10.87
N ASP A 309 7.71 26.67 -11.26
CA ASP A 309 8.60 27.83 -11.26
C ASP A 309 8.14 28.90 -10.25
N VAL A 310 7.36 28.50 -9.24
CA VAL A 310 6.82 29.37 -8.19
C VAL A 310 7.28 28.85 -6.84
N GLU A 311 7.94 29.71 -6.05
CA GLU A 311 8.37 29.36 -4.70
C GLU A 311 7.17 29.22 -3.75
N THR A 312 7.21 28.21 -2.87
CA THR A 312 6.18 28.04 -1.83
C THR A 312 6.24 29.23 -0.85
N PRO A 313 5.09 29.83 -0.47
CA PRO A 313 5.02 30.86 0.56
C PRO A 313 5.71 30.43 1.86
N LYS A 314 6.55 31.30 2.43
CA LYS A 314 7.28 31.08 3.69
C LYS A 314 6.50 31.57 4.90
N HIS A 315 5.67 32.61 4.74
CA HIS A 315 4.79 33.12 5.77
C HIS A 315 3.39 33.35 5.21
N ALA A 316 2.39 32.83 5.90
CA ALA A 316 0.98 33.03 5.56
C ALA A 316 0.30 33.96 6.58
N ALA A 317 -0.84 34.53 6.21
CA ALA A 317 -1.78 35.10 7.16
C ALA A 317 -3.20 34.67 6.84
N VAL A 318 -4.05 34.66 7.87
CA VAL A 318 -5.49 34.47 7.74
C VAL A 318 -6.23 35.61 8.45
N LEU A 319 -7.20 36.21 7.75
CA LEU A 319 -8.08 37.25 8.28
C LEU A 319 -9.41 36.60 8.71
N GLY A 320 -9.69 36.62 10.00
CA GLY A 320 -10.79 35.90 10.63
C GLY A 320 -10.28 34.69 11.41
N ALA A 321 -10.57 34.63 12.71
CA ALA A 321 -10.09 33.62 13.65
C ALA A 321 -11.22 32.74 14.21
N GLY A 322 -12.36 32.67 13.51
CA GLY A 322 -13.41 31.69 13.82
C GLY A 322 -12.96 30.25 13.56
N ILE A 323 -13.92 29.32 13.51
CA ILE A 323 -13.65 27.89 13.26
C ILE A 323 -12.86 27.68 11.97
N MET A 324 -13.21 28.38 10.88
CA MET A 324 -12.48 28.30 9.60
C MET A 324 -11.07 28.88 9.72
N GLY A 325 -10.92 30.05 10.34
CA GLY A 325 -9.63 30.69 10.58
C GLY A 325 -8.65 29.82 11.33
N GLY A 326 -9.10 29.26 12.47
CA GLY A 326 -8.32 28.31 13.26
C GLY A 326 -7.95 27.04 12.47
N GLY A 327 -8.86 26.51 11.65
CA GLY A 327 -8.59 25.36 10.79
C GLY A 327 -7.56 25.64 9.68
N ILE A 328 -7.63 26.81 9.03
CA ILE A 328 -6.67 27.25 8.01
C ILE A 328 -5.30 27.46 8.64
N ALA A 329 -5.26 28.17 9.78
CA ALA A 329 -4.03 28.41 10.53
C ALA A 329 -3.36 27.09 10.96
N TYR A 330 -4.14 26.17 11.53
CA TYR A 330 -3.68 24.82 11.87
C TYR A 330 -3.07 24.11 10.67
N GLN A 331 -3.75 24.06 9.52
CA GLN A 331 -3.26 23.31 8.35
C GLN A 331 -1.96 23.90 7.80
N SER A 332 -1.84 25.23 7.76
CA SER A 332 -0.64 25.93 7.32
C SER A 332 0.56 25.60 8.23
N ALA A 333 0.40 25.84 9.55
CA ALA A 333 1.43 25.60 10.55
C ALA A 333 1.81 24.12 10.64
N TRP A 334 0.83 23.21 10.62
CA TRP A 334 1.03 21.76 10.65
C TRP A 334 1.86 21.25 9.47
N LYS A 335 1.80 21.94 8.33
CA LYS A 335 2.58 21.63 7.12
C LYS A 335 3.88 22.44 7.01
N GLY A 336 4.23 23.22 8.03
CA GLY A 336 5.51 23.91 8.16
C GLY A 336 5.53 25.34 7.61
N VAL A 337 4.38 25.94 7.34
CA VAL A 337 4.26 27.36 6.96
C VAL A 337 3.70 28.15 8.14
N PRO A 338 4.50 28.99 8.81
CA PRO A 338 4.03 29.87 9.89
C PRO A 338 2.88 30.78 9.45
N VAL A 339 1.98 31.10 10.38
CA VAL A 339 0.76 31.83 10.06
C VAL A 339 0.44 32.92 11.09
N VAL A 340 0.15 34.12 10.59
CA VAL A 340 -0.43 35.22 11.38
C VAL A 340 -1.96 35.12 11.30
N MET A 341 -2.62 34.88 12.44
CA MET A 341 -4.08 34.78 12.51
C MET A 341 -4.65 36.06 13.10
N LYS A 342 -5.30 36.86 12.26
CA LYS A 342 -5.80 38.19 12.64
C LYS A 342 -7.31 38.19 12.80
N ASP A 343 -7.83 38.81 13.87
CA ASP A 343 -9.27 39.08 14.02
C ASP A 343 -9.52 40.50 14.52
N ILE A 344 -10.78 40.85 14.81
CA ILE A 344 -11.19 42.12 15.43
C ILE A 344 -11.50 41.97 16.92
N SER A 345 -11.52 40.74 17.46
CA SER A 345 -11.76 40.49 18.89
C SER A 345 -10.95 39.34 19.47
N ASP A 346 -10.52 39.49 20.73
CA ASP A 346 -9.79 38.44 21.47
C ASP A 346 -10.61 37.16 21.63
N LYS A 347 -11.94 37.30 21.71
CA LYS A 347 -12.87 36.17 21.80
C LYS A 347 -12.75 35.26 20.57
N SER A 348 -12.69 35.85 19.37
CA SER A 348 -12.48 35.10 18.13
C SER A 348 -11.09 34.48 18.09
N LEU A 349 -10.03 35.23 18.45
CA LEU A 349 -8.66 34.69 18.48
C LEU A 349 -8.55 33.47 19.40
N THR A 350 -9.15 33.55 20.59
CA THR A 350 -9.19 32.43 21.55
C THR A 350 -9.90 31.23 20.97
N LEU A 351 -11.03 31.44 20.27
CA LEU A 351 -11.77 30.37 19.60
C LEU A 351 -10.93 29.68 18.52
N GLY A 352 -10.29 30.46 17.64
CA GLY A 352 -9.43 29.93 16.58
C GLY A 352 -8.24 29.15 17.11
N MET A 353 -7.56 29.68 18.15
CA MET A 353 -6.45 28.99 18.81
C MET A 353 -6.91 27.68 19.48
N THR A 354 -8.10 27.68 20.07
CA THR A 354 -8.70 26.48 20.68
C THR A 354 -8.97 25.40 19.65
N GLU A 355 -9.55 25.75 18.49
CA GLU A 355 -9.79 24.77 17.41
C GLU A 355 -8.47 24.24 16.82
N ALA A 356 -7.46 25.09 16.62
CA ALA A 356 -6.15 24.63 16.18
C ALA A 356 -5.49 23.66 17.18
N ALA A 357 -5.54 23.98 18.47
CA ALA A 357 -5.03 23.12 19.54
C ALA A 357 -5.77 21.77 19.62
N LYS A 358 -7.09 21.76 19.46
CA LYS A 358 -7.91 20.55 19.42
C LYS A 358 -7.53 19.63 18.27
N LEU A 359 -7.29 20.18 17.08
CA LEU A 359 -6.84 19.42 15.92
C LEU A 359 -5.45 18.80 16.14
N LEU A 360 -4.52 19.56 16.71
CA LEU A 360 -3.20 19.06 17.13
C LEU A 360 -3.29 17.96 18.19
N ASN A 361 -4.12 18.13 19.22
CA ASN A 361 -4.33 17.13 20.27
C ASN A 361 -4.86 15.82 19.69
N LYS A 362 -5.75 15.87 18.70
CA LYS A 362 -6.22 14.65 18.01
C LYS A 362 -5.09 13.90 17.31
N GLN A 363 -4.05 14.60 16.86
CA GLN A 363 -2.86 13.96 16.27
C GLN A 363 -1.98 13.32 17.35
N LEU A 364 -1.86 13.95 18.52
CA LEU A 364 -1.17 13.40 19.70
C LEU A 364 -1.87 12.14 20.22
N GLU A 365 -3.20 12.16 20.39
CA GLU A 365 -4.01 11.00 20.82
C GLU A 365 -3.87 9.81 19.86
N ARG A 366 -3.68 10.09 18.57
CA ARG A 366 -3.46 9.07 17.53
C ARG A 366 -2.00 8.62 17.43
N GLY A 367 -1.11 9.09 18.31
CA GLY A 367 0.31 8.77 18.30
C GLY A 367 1.08 9.28 17.08
N LYS A 368 0.56 10.29 16.37
CA LYS A 368 1.19 10.83 15.15
C LYS A 368 2.25 11.89 15.43
N ILE A 369 2.27 12.46 16.63
CA ILE A 369 3.25 13.45 17.12
C ILE A 369 3.48 13.26 18.61
N ASP A 370 4.57 13.85 19.11
CA ASP A 370 4.81 14.04 20.53
C ASP A 370 4.42 15.47 20.98
N GLY A 371 4.47 15.71 22.29
CA GLY A 371 4.16 17.02 22.88
C GLY A 371 5.15 18.12 22.48
N LEU A 372 6.41 17.78 22.20
CA LEU A 372 7.43 18.76 21.82
C LEU A 372 7.16 19.31 20.41
N LYS A 373 6.86 18.43 19.46
CA LYS A 373 6.48 18.79 18.09
C LYS A 373 5.14 19.54 18.07
N LEU A 374 4.19 19.15 18.93
CA LEU A 374 2.94 19.90 19.09
C LEU A 374 3.20 21.36 19.49
N ALA A 375 4.01 21.57 20.54
CA ALA A 375 4.38 22.91 21.01
C ALA A 375 5.12 23.72 19.92
N GLY A 376 5.98 23.06 19.15
CA GLY A 376 6.65 23.66 18.00
C GLY A 376 5.68 24.13 16.92
N VAL A 377 4.63 23.36 16.61
CA VAL A 377 3.64 23.76 15.60
C VAL A 377 2.72 24.87 16.11
N ILE A 378 2.13 24.73 17.30
CA ILE A 378 1.15 25.73 17.79
C ILE A 378 1.77 27.11 18.00
N SER A 379 3.05 27.18 18.38
CA SER A 379 3.77 28.44 18.57
C SER A 379 4.04 29.20 17.25
N THR A 380 3.93 28.54 16.10
CA THR A 380 4.02 29.18 14.78
C THR A 380 2.71 29.82 14.32
N ILE A 381 1.62 29.65 15.09
CA ILE A 381 0.35 30.36 14.89
C ILE A 381 0.37 31.61 15.78
N GLN A 382 0.45 32.79 15.16
CA GLN A 382 0.55 34.08 15.86
C GLN A 382 -0.79 34.81 15.85
N PRO A 383 -1.57 34.77 16.96
CA PRO A 383 -2.81 35.53 17.05
C PRO A 383 -2.54 37.03 17.19
N THR A 384 -3.28 37.86 16.47
CA THR A 384 -3.15 39.33 16.56
C THR A 384 -4.48 40.06 16.28
N LEU A 385 -4.68 41.22 16.88
CA LEU A 385 -5.78 42.13 16.57
C LEU A 385 -5.39 43.20 15.54
N GLU A 386 -4.09 43.39 15.37
CA GLU A 386 -3.46 44.41 14.54
C GLU A 386 -2.83 43.79 13.29
N TYR A 387 -2.33 44.62 12.38
CA TYR A 387 -1.59 44.15 11.21
C TYR A 387 -0.09 43.91 11.50
N SER A 388 0.26 43.65 12.75
CA SER A 388 1.63 43.31 13.16
C SER A 388 2.12 42.04 12.45
N GLY A 389 3.28 42.09 11.80
CA GLY A 389 3.88 40.95 11.10
C GLY A 389 3.42 40.75 9.65
N PHE A 390 2.44 41.54 9.17
CA PHE A 390 1.96 41.47 7.78
C PHE A 390 2.99 41.98 6.76
N ASP A 391 4.00 42.73 7.20
CA ASP A 391 5.12 43.19 6.38
C ASP A 391 6.00 42.05 5.83
N ARG A 392 5.88 40.84 6.39
CA ARG A 392 6.66 39.65 6.02
C ARG A 392 5.81 38.52 5.43
N VAL A 393 4.53 38.75 5.21
CA VAL A 393 3.58 37.73 4.74
C VAL A 393 3.60 37.65 3.22
N ASP A 394 3.73 36.44 2.69
CA ASP A 394 3.77 36.16 1.26
C ASP A 394 2.36 35.94 0.68
N VAL A 395 1.43 35.45 1.51
CA VAL A 395 0.05 35.14 1.10
C VAL A 395 -0.95 35.38 2.24
N VAL A 396 -2.09 36.00 1.91
CA VAL A 396 -3.17 36.26 2.86
C VAL A 396 -4.44 35.56 2.40
N VAL A 397 -5.09 34.81 3.30
CA VAL A 397 -6.40 34.19 3.10
C VAL A 397 -7.44 34.96 3.91
N GLU A 398 -8.49 35.42 3.26
CA GLU A 398 -9.63 36.06 3.92
C GLU A 398 -10.68 34.99 4.27
N ALA A 399 -11.10 34.97 5.54
CA ALA A 399 -12.05 34.03 6.13
C ALA A 399 -12.97 34.74 7.14
N VAL A 400 -13.39 35.95 6.81
CA VAL A 400 -14.36 36.75 7.58
C VAL A 400 -15.79 36.30 7.29
N VAL A 401 -16.75 36.84 8.04
CA VAL A 401 -18.16 36.49 7.89
C VAL A 401 -18.67 36.89 6.51
N GLU A 402 -19.32 35.96 5.80
CA GLU A 402 -20.00 36.25 4.54
C GLU A 402 -21.08 37.33 4.76
N THR A 403 -20.87 38.49 4.16
CA THR A 403 -21.85 39.59 4.16
C THR A 403 -22.27 39.88 2.73
N ARG A 404 -23.55 39.63 2.41
CA ARG A 404 -24.17 40.16 1.18
C ARG A 404 -24.41 41.65 1.44
N LYS A 405 -23.66 42.51 0.76
CA LYS A 405 -24.07 43.91 0.61
C LYS A 405 -25.19 44.01 -0.41
#